data_AF-A0ABD0RKA9-F1
#
_entry.id   AF-A0ABD0RKA9-F1
#
_cell.length_a   1.000
_cell.length_b   1.000
_cell.length_c   1.000
_cell.angle_alpha   90.00
_cell.angle_beta   90.00
_cell.angle_gamma   90.00
#
_symmetry.space_group_name_H-M   'P 1'
#
loop_
_entity.id
_entity.type
_entity.pdbx_description
1 polymer ?
#
loop_
_entity_poly.entity_id
_entity_poly.type
_entity_poly.pdbx_seq_one_letter_code
_entity_poly.pdbx_strand_id
1 'polypeptide(L)'
;AQKVCHLMGMNVTDFTRAILSPRIKVGRDYVQKAQTQEQAEFAVEALAKATYERMFRWLVMRINKALDKTKRQGASFIGILDIAGFEIFELNSFEQLCINYTNEKLQQLFNHTMFILEQEEYQREGIEWSFIDFGLDLQPCIDLIEKP
;
A
#
# COMPACT_ATOMS: atom_id res chain seq x y z
N ALA A 1 5.98 18.02 23.53
CA ALA A 1 4.57 18.35 23.21
C ALA A 1 4.37 19.79 22.72
N GLN A 2 4.73 20.84 23.48
CA GLN A 2 4.44 22.25 23.14
C GLN A 2 4.74 22.66 21.68
N LYS A 3 5.95 22.38 21.17
CA LYS A 3 6.34 22.70 19.78
C LYS A 3 5.43 22.02 18.74
N VAL A 4 5.15 20.73 18.92
CA VAL A 4 4.30 19.96 18.00
C VAL A 4 2.85 20.46 18.04
N CYS A 5 2.31 20.70 19.24
CA CYS A 5 0.96 21.22 19.38
C CYS A 5 0.82 22.63 18.76
N HIS A 6 1.86 23.47 18.86
CA HIS A 6 1.87 24.76 18.18
C HIS A 6 1.79 24.61 16.65
N LEU A 7 2.60 23.72 16.06
CA LEU A 7 2.57 23.43 14.62
C LEU A 7 1.21 22.87 14.15
N MET A 8 0.60 22.02 14.97
CA MET A 8 -0.69 21.37 14.66
C MET A 8 -1.91 22.21 15.05
N GLY A 9 -1.73 23.41 15.64
CA GLY A 9 -2.82 24.26 16.12
C GLY A 9 -3.66 23.62 17.24
N MET A 10 -3.04 22.81 18.10
CA MET A 10 -3.70 22.04 19.16
C MET A 10 -3.40 22.59 20.56
N ASN A 11 -4.32 22.41 21.50
CA ASN A 11 -4.06 22.66 22.92
C ASN A 11 -3.12 21.57 23.49
N VAL A 12 -2.06 21.99 24.18
CA VAL A 12 -1.04 21.10 24.73
C VAL A 12 -1.62 20.17 25.80
N THR A 13 -2.45 20.68 26.70
CA THR A 13 -3.05 19.92 27.81
C THR A 13 -3.99 18.85 27.29
N ASP A 14 -4.83 19.18 26.31
CA ASP A 14 -5.76 18.22 25.73
C ASP A 14 -5.05 17.15 24.93
N PHE A 15 -4.02 17.51 24.15
CA PHE A 15 -3.19 16.55 23.44
C PHE A 15 -2.49 15.59 24.41
N THR A 16 -1.84 16.11 25.45
CA THR A 16 -1.17 15.27 26.46
C THR A 16 -2.16 14.35 27.17
N ARG A 17 -3.35 14.84 27.54
CA ARG A 17 -4.40 14.00 28.14
C ARG A 17 -4.88 12.91 27.17
N ALA A 18 -5.05 13.22 25.89
CA ALA A 18 -5.51 12.26 24.90
C ALA A 18 -4.49 11.13 24.65
N ILE A 19 -3.19 11.43 24.72
CA ILE A 19 -2.12 10.43 24.55
C ILE A 19 -1.95 9.57 25.80
N LEU A 20 -1.86 10.19 26.99
CA LEU A 20 -1.54 9.47 28.23
C LEU A 20 -2.76 8.82 28.89
N SER A 21 -3.95 9.38 28.66
CA SER A 21 -5.21 8.95 29.26
C SER A 21 -6.38 9.02 28.26
N PRO A 22 -6.29 8.29 27.12
CA PRO A 22 -7.34 8.29 26.10
C PRO A 22 -8.70 7.90 26.69
N ARG A 23 -9.74 8.55 26.17
CA ARG A 23 -11.13 8.21 26.47
C ARG A 23 -11.61 7.12 25.52
N ILE A 24 -11.98 5.98 26.08
CA ILE A 24 -12.50 4.83 25.34
C ILE A 24 -14.00 4.76 25.57
N LYS A 25 -14.78 4.62 24.49
CA LYS A 25 -16.22 4.41 24.58
C LYS A 25 -16.49 2.92 24.78
N VAL A 26 -17.19 2.56 25.85
CA VAL A 26 -17.59 1.18 26.15
C VAL A 26 -19.11 1.17 26.33
N GLY A 27 -19.82 0.61 25.36
CA GLY A 27 -21.29 0.69 25.33
C GLY A 27 -21.77 2.14 25.23
N ARG A 28 -22.47 2.61 26.28
CA ARG A 28 -22.99 3.99 26.37
C ARG A 28 -22.06 4.95 27.13
N ASP A 29 -21.06 4.45 27.83
CA ASP A 29 -20.21 5.23 28.73
C ASP A 29 -18.81 5.48 28.16
N TYR A 30 -18.11 6.45 28.75
CA TYR A 30 -16.71 6.77 28.45
C TYR A 30 -15.82 6.50 29.65
N VAL A 31 -14.79 5.70 29.45
CA VAL A 31 -13.80 5.36 30.48
C VAL A 31 -12.45 5.96 30.08
N GLN A 32 -11.74 6.56 31.04
CA GLN A 32 -10.35 6.98 30.85
C GLN A 32 -9.42 5.83 31.21
N LYS A 33 -8.50 5.49 30.29
CA LYS A 33 -7.51 4.43 30.51
C LYS A 33 -6.10 5.01 30.47
N ALA A 34 -5.37 4.92 31.57
CA ALA A 34 -3.95 5.27 31.61
C ALA A 34 -3.15 4.36 30.66
N GLN A 35 -2.21 4.95 29.91
CA GLN A 35 -1.29 4.22 29.03
C GLN A 35 0.05 3.97 29.74
N THR A 36 0.67 2.83 29.43
CA THR A 36 2.10 2.63 29.73
C THR A 36 2.97 3.50 28.82
N GLN A 37 4.26 3.64 29.14
CA GLN A 37 5.21 4.36 28.29
C GLN A 37 5.23 3.78 26.87
N GLU A 38 5.39 2.46 26.74
CA GLU A 38 5.42 1.76 25.45
C GLU A 38 4.15 2.00 24.63
N GLN A 39 2.97 1.95 25.27
CA GLN A 39 1.69 2.23 24.59
C GLN A 39 1.60 3.68 24.11
N ALA A 40 2.08 4.64 24.90
CA ALA A 40 2.08 6.04 24.53
C ALA A 40 3.07 6.33 23.39
N GLU A 41 4.26 5.72 23.42
CA GLU A 41 5.26 5.81 22.35
C GLU A 41 4.70 5.24 21.04
N PHE A 42 4.13 4.03 21.08
CA PHE A 42 3.49 3.41 19.92
C PHE A 42 2.35 4.29 19.36
N ALA A 43 1.53 4.89 20.22
CA ALA A 43 0.47 5.80 19.79
C ALA A 43 1.02 7.05 19.09
N VAL A 44 2.12 7.63 19.58
CA VAL A 44 2.78 8.78 18.96
C VAL A 44 3.38 8.39 17.60
N GLU A 45 4.04 7.25 17.49
CA GLU A 45 4.58 6.74 16.22
C GLU A 45 3.46 6.49 15.20
N ALA A 46 2.38 5.84 15.62
CA ALA A 46 1.22 5.60 14.76
C ALA A 46 0.59 6.91 14.28
N LEU A 47 0.46 7.91 15.16
CA LEU A 47 -0.03 9.24 14.78
C LEU A 47 0.90 9.94 13.78
N ALA A 48 2.22 9.83 13.96
CA ALA A 48 3.19 10.39 13.03
C ALA A 48 3.08 9.74 11.65
N LYS A 49 3.07 8.40 11.58
CA LYS A 49 2.89 7.63 10.33
C LYS A 49 1.57 8.01 9.64
N ALA A 50 0.46 8.03 10.37
CA ALA A 50 -0.85 8.37 9.83
C ALA A 50 -0.95 9.84 9.35
N THR A 51 -0.27 10.77 10.03
CA THR A 51 -0.25 12.18 9.62
C THR A 51 0.52 12.35 8.32
N TYR A 52 1.68 11.72 8.20
CA TYR A 52 2.48 11.74 6.97
C TYR A 52 1.75 11.08 5.81
N GLU A 53 1.14 9.91 6.03
CA GLU A 53 0.35 9.22 5.01
C GLU A 53 -0.79 10.11 4.47
N ARG A 54 -1.54 10.76 5.37
CA ARG A 54 -2.64 11.67 4.98
C ARG A 54 -2.13 12.89 4.21
N MET A 55 -1.01 13.46 4.63
CA MET A 55 -0.37 14.56 3.91
C MET A 55 0.07 14.11 2.50
N PHE A 56 0.68 12.94 2.36
CA PHE A 56 1.09 12.40 1.06
C PHE A 56 -0.13 12.14 0.15
N ARG A 57 -1.19 11.51 0.67
CA ARG A 57 -2.47 11.36 -0.06
C ARG A 57 -3.06 12.70 -0.49
N TRP A 58 -3.01 13.71 0.39
CA TRP A 58 -3.46 15.06 0.06
C TRP A 58 -2.62 15.68 -1.07
N LEU A 59 -1.30 15.51 -1.04
CA LEU A 59 -0.40 15.98 -2.08
C LEU A 59 -0.74 15.35 -3.44
N VAL A 60 -0.90 14.03 -3.49
CA VAL A 60 -1.31 13.30 -4.72
C VAL A 60 -2.64 13.84 -5.25
N MET A 61 -3.64 14.02 -4.37
CA MET A 61 -4.93 14.60 -4.75
C MET A 61 -4.79 16.03 -5.30
N ARG A 62 -3.92 16.86 -4.71
CA ARG A 62 -3.66 18.24 -5.18
C ARG A 62 -3.00 18.25 -6.56
N ILE A 63 -2.03 17.36 -6.78
CA ILE A 63 -1.36 17.19 -8.08
C ILE A 63 -2.38 16.73 -9.12
N ASN A 64 -3.17 15.71 -8.83
CA ASN A 64 -4.19 15.20 -9.74
C ASN A 64 -5.21 16.29 -10.12
N LYS A 65 -5.69 17.07 -9.14
CA LYS A 65 -6.62 18.19 -9.41
C LYS A 65 -6.01 19.29 -10.31
N ALA A 66 -4.70 19.50 -10.22
CA ALA A 66 -4.02 20.50 -11.04
C ALA A 66 -3.74 20.01 -12.47
N LEU A 67 -3.51 18.71 -12.64
CA LEU A 67 -3.20 18.07 -13.92
C LEU A 67 -4.44 17.65 -14.70
N ASP A 68 -5.54 17.29 -14.01
CA ASP A 68 -6.81 16.88 -14.62
C ASP A 68 -7.60 18.09 -15.14
N LYS A 69 -7.13 18.67 -16.25
CA LYS A 69 -7.73 19.83 -16.92
C LYS A 69 -8.81 19.46 -17.92
N THR A 70 -8.99 18.18 -18.23
CA THR A 70 -9.84 17.71 -19.34
C THR A 70 -10.96 16.82 -18.83
N LYS A 71 -12.17 17.38 -18.68
CA LYS A 71 -13.36 16.61 -18.23
C LYS A 71 -13.87 15.57 -19.23
N ARG A 72 -13.33 15.55 -20.45
CA ARG A 72 -13.61 14.48 -21.42
C ARG A 72 -12.65 13.34 -21.13
N GLN A 73 -13.16 12.24 -20.61
CA GLN A 73 -12.44 10.97 -20.63
C GLN A 73 -12.10 10.67 -22.09
N GLY A 74 -10.82 10.79 -22.44
CA GLY A 74 -10.34 10.34 -23.74
C GLY A 74 -10.65 8.86 -23.89
N ALA A 75 -10.87 8.40 -25.12
CA ALA A 75 -11.14 6.98 -25.40
C ALA A 75 -9.96 6.05 -25.05
N SER A 76 -8.79 6.60 -24.71
CA SER A 76 -7.55 5.87 -24.46
C SER A 76 -6.68 6.60 -23.45
N PHE A 77 -5.83 5.86 -22.74
CA PHE A 77 -4.78 6.39 -21.88
C PHE A 77 -3.51 5.53 -22.00
N ILE A 78 -2.36 6.09 -21.62
CA ILE A 78 -1.10 5.36 -21.50
C ILE A 78 -0.75 5.32 -20.01
N GLY A 79 -0.63 4.13 -19.45
CA GLY A 79 -0.19 3.91 -18.08
C GLY A 79 1.31 3.71 -18.02
N ILE A 80 1.98 4.34 -17.06
CA ILE A 80 3.39 4.10 -16.75
C ILE A 80 3.41 3.51 -15.34
N LEU A 81 4.02 2.34 -15.20
CA LEU A 81 4.19 1.65 -13.92
C LEU A 81 5.61 1.89 -13.41
N ASP A 82 5.72 2.44 -12.21
CA ASP A 82 6.98 2.63 -11.48
C ASP A 82 6.75 2.15 -10.04
N ILE A 83 7.41 1.06 -9.67
CA ILE A 83 7.25 0.38 -8.37
C ILE A 83 8.62 0.13 -7.74
N ALA A 84 8.63 -0.06 -6.42
CA ALA A 84 9.83 -0.54 -5.74
C ALA A 84 10.25 -1.93 -6.25
N GLY A 85 11.55 -2.14 -6.45
CA GLY A 85 12.10 -3.44 -6.83
C GLY A 85 12.11 -4.43 -5.67
N PHE A 86 12.48 -5.68 -5.96
CA PHE A 86 12.61 -6.73 -4.96
C PHE A 86 13.71 -6.38 -3.92
N GLU A 87 13.38 -6.48 -2.64
CA GLU A 87 14.26 -6.10 -1.53
C GLU A 87 14.64 -7.33 -0.67
N ILE A 88 15.92 -7.42 -0.30
CA ILE A 88 16.45 -8.42 0.63
C ILE A 88 17.36 -7.70 1.62
N PHE A 89 16.89 -7.54 2.86
CA PHE A 89 17.65 -6.96 3.96
C PHE A 89 17.94 -7.98 5.06
N GLU A 90 18.77 -7.59 6.04
CA GLU A 90 19.02 -8.40 7.25
C GLU A 90 17.75 -8.61 8.08
N LEU A 91 16.88 -7.59 8.14
CA LEU A 91 15.56 -7.65 8.76
C LEU A 91 14.51 -7.21 7.73
N ASN A 92 13.65 -8.15 7.32
CA ASN A 92 12.52 -7.88 6.42
C ASN A 92 11.22 -7.85 7.24
N SER A 93 10.49 -6.73 7.17
CA SER A 93 9.22 -6.55 7.86
C SER A 93 8.04 -6.85 6.91
N PHE A 94 6.83 -6.62 7.38
CA PHE A 94 5.61 -6.71 6.57
C PHE A 94 5.68 -5.85 5.30
N GLU A 95 6.34 -4.69 5.37
CA GLU A 95 6.55 -3.80 4.23
C GLU A 95 7.32 -4.49 3.09
N GLN A 96 8.43 -5.18 3.39
CA GLN A 96 9.20 -5.94 2.40
C GLN A 96 8.38 -7.10 1.83
N LEU A 97 7.57 -7.78 2.64
CA LEU A 97 6.66 -8.81 2.14
C LEU A 97 5.70 -8.24 1.10
N CYS A 98 5.07 -7.09 1.36
CA CYS A 98 4.19 -6.42 0.39
C CYS A 98 4.91 -6.02 -0.91
N ILE A 99 6.13 -5.48 -0.79
CA ILE A 99 6.96 -5.08 -1.93
C ILE A 99 7.32 -6.30 -2.79
N ASN A 100 7.85 -7.35 -2.17
CA ASN A 100 8.32 -8.55 -2.86
C ASN A 100 7.15 -9.33 -3.47
N TYR A 101 6.02 -9.43 -2.78
CA TYR A 101 4.80 -10.01 -3.34
C TYR A 101 4.28 -9.24 -4.56
N THR A 102 4.36 -7.90 -4.55
CA THR A 102 3.99 -7.09 -5.73
C THR A 102 4.92 -7.37 -6.90
N ASN A 103 6.22 -7.55 -6.65
CA ASN A 103 7.19 -7.93 -7.68
C ASN A 103 6.91 -9.34 -8.24
N GLU A 104 6.58 -10.30 -7.37
CA GLU A 104 6.19 -11.66 -7.77
C GLU A 104 4.98 -11.65 -8.71
N LYS A 105 3.95 -10.87 -8.35
CA LYS A 105 2.75 -10.65 -9.19
C LYS A 105 3.10 -10.02 -10.54
N LEU A 106 3.97 -9.01 -10.56
CA LEU A 106 4.38 -8.35 -11.80
C LEU A 106 5.18 -9.31 -12.70
N GLN A 107 6.05 -10.13 -12.12
CA GLN A 107 6.78 -11.14 -12.87
C GLN A 107 5.85 -12.24 -13.42
N GLN A 108 4.84 -12.66 -12.65
CA GLN A 108 3.83 -13.61 -13.14
C GLN A 108 3.01 -13.00 -14.27
N LEU A 109 2.63 -11.73 -14.18
CA LEU A 109 1.94 -11.02 -15.26
C LEU A 109 2.80 -10.98 -16.53
N PHE A 110 4.10 -10.70 -16.40
CA PHE A 110 5.04 -10.75 -17.52
C PHE A 110 5.11 -12.17 -18.12
N ASN A 111 5.30 -13.20 -17.29
CA ASN A 111 5.39 -14.59 -17.76
C ASN A 111 4.10 -15.01 -18.50
N HIS A 112 2.94 -14.70 -17.92
CA HIS A 112 1.65 -15.01 -18.54
C HIS A 112 1.48 -14.28 -19.89
N THR A 113 1.80 -12.98 -19.93
CA THR A 113 1.63 -12.18 -21.15
C THR A 113 2.58 -12.60 -22.26
N MET A 114 3.87 -12.81 -21.94
CA MET A 114 4.89 -13.12 -22.93
C MET A 114 4.86 -14.56 -23.42
N PHE A 115 4.43 -15.51 -22.59
CA PHE A 115 4.54 -16.94 -22.92
C PHE A 115 3.19 -17.62 -23.11
N ILE A 116 2.18 -17.28 -22.32
CA ILE A 116 0.89 -17.98 -22.38
C ILE A 116 0.00 -17.32 -23.43
N LEU A 117 -0.24 -16.00 -23.32
CA LEU A 117 -1.11 -15.28 -24.25
C LEU A 117 -0.60 -15.34 -25.71
N GLU A 118 0.72 -15.27 -25.91
CA GLU A 118 1.31 -15.38 -27.25
C GLU A 118 1.01 -16.75 -27.89
N GLN A 119 1.14 -17.84 -27.12
CA GLN A 119 0.87 -19.19 -27.61
C GLN A 119 -0.63 -19.45 -27.82
N GLU A 120 -1.49 -18.85 -26.97
CA GLU A 120 -2.95 -18.87 -27.17
C GLU A 120 -3.35 -18.15 -28.46
N GLU A 121 -2.65 -17.07 -28.83
CA GLU A 121 -2.91 -16.35 -30.08
C GLU A 121 -2.51 -17.19 -31.30
N TYR A 122 -1.39 -17.92 -31.25
CA TYR A 122 -1.01 -18.86 -32.31
C TYR A 122 -2.09 -19.92 -32.56
N GLN A 123 -2.65 -20.48 -31.48
CA GLN A 123 -3.75 -21.45 -31.59
C GLN A 123 -5.02 -20.81 -32.16
N ARG A 124 -5.33 -19.57 -31.76
CA ARG A 124 -6.49 -18.82 -32.24
C ARG A 124 -6.41 -18.52 -33.74
N GLU A 125 -5.22 -18.18 -34.21
CA GLU A 125 -4.94 -17.93 -35.64
C GLU A 125 -4.79 -19.22 -36.46
N GLY A 126 -4.88 -20.40 -35.82
CA GLY A 126 -4.78 -21.69 -36.49
C GLY A 126 -3.37 -22.02 -36.98
N ILE A 127 -2.34 -21.41 -36.38
CA ILE A 127 -0.94 -21.68 -36.68
C ILE A 127 -0.56 -23.02 -36.06
N GLU A 128 0.05 -23.90 -36.85
CA GLU A 128 0.58 -25.18 -36.36
C GLU A 128 1.71 -24.89 -35.35
N TRP A 129 1.37 -24.97 -34.07
CA TRP A 129 2.26 -24.66 -32.97
C TRP A 129 2.18 -25.74 -31.90
N SER A 130 3.34 -26.23 -31.45
CA SER A 130 3.42 -27.14 -30.32
C SER A 130 3.62 -26.33 -29.04
N PHE A 131 2.74 -26.50 -28.06
CA PHE A 131 2.85 -25.77 -26.80
C PHE A 131 4.20 -26.03 -26.13
N ILE A 132 4.90 -24.95 -25.78
CA ILE A 132 6.18 -24.98 -25.07
C ILE A 132 5.90 -24.55 -23.63
N ASP A 133 6.17 -25.45 -22.69
CA ASP A 133 6.18 -25.14 -21.27
C ASP A 133 7.55 -24.59 -20.88
N PHE A 134 7.58 -23.35 -20.41
CA PHE A 134 8.80 -22.69 -19.96
C PHE A 134 9.10 -22.94 -18.47
N GLY A 135 8.18 -23.56 -17.71
CA GLY A 135 8.35 -23.82 -16.28
C GLY A 135 8.42 -22.56 -15.41
N LEU A 136 7.98 -21.41 -15.93
CA LEU A 136 8.05 -20.10 -15.31
C LEU A 136 6.74 -19.73 -14.60
N ASP A 137 6.24 -20.60 -13.72
CA ASP A 137 5.00 -20.36 -12.99
C ASP A 137 5.25 -20.00 -11.52
N LEU A 138 4.95 -18.75 -11.17
CA LEU A 138 5.03 -18.21 -9.81
C LEU A 138 3.70 -18.36 -9.05
N GLN A 139 2.67 -18.93 -9.68
CA GLN A 139 1.34 -19.08 -9.08
C GLN A 139 1.37 -19.79 -7.72
N PRO A 140 2.18 -20.84 -7.45
CA PRO A 140 2.24 -21.45 -6.12
C PRO A 140 2.71 -20.50 -5.01
N CYS A 141 3.67 -19.63 -5.31
CA CYS A 141 4.18 -18.62 -4.37
C CYS A 141 3.13 -17.54 -4.10
N ILE A 142 2.49 -17.05 -5.16
CA ILE A 142 1.41 -16.06 -5.08
C ILE A 142 0.23 -16.61 -4.27
N ASP A 143 -0.17 -17.85 -4.58
CA ASP A 143 -1.26 -18.56 -3.93
C ASP A 143 -1.02 -18.75 -2.43
N LEU A 144 0.21 -19.04 -2.03
CA LEU A 144 0.57 -19.18 -0.62
C LEU A 144 0.31 -17.89 0.17
N ILE A 145 0.41 -16.73 -0.47
CA ILE A 145 0.27 -15.41 0.17
C ILE A 145 -1.19 -14.93 0.16
N GLU A 146 -1.93 -15.14 -0.93
CA GLU A 146 -3.24 -14.50 -1.13
C GLU A 146 -4.45 -15.42 -1.03
N LYS A 147 -4.26 -16.75 -1.04
CA LYS A 147 -5.40 -17.67 -0.92
C LYS A 147 -6.00 -17.58 0.49
N PRO A 148 -7.34 -17.43 0.59
CA PRO A 148 -8.05 -17.32 1.87
C PRO A 148 -8.16 -18.65 2.63
#